data_AF-A0A834ESC5-F1
#
_entry.id   AF-A0A834ESC5-F1
#
_cell.length_a   1.000
_cell.length_b   1.000
_cell.length_c   1.000
_cell.angle_alpha   90.00
_cell.angle_beta   90.00
_cell.angle_gamma   90.00
#
_symmetry.space_group_name_H-M   'P 1'
#
loop_
_entity.id
_entity.type
_entity.pdbx_description
1 polymer ?
#
loop_
_entity_poly.entity_id
_entity_poly.type
_entity_poly.pdbx_seq_one_letter_code
_entity_poly.pdbx_strand_id
1 'polypeptide(L)'
;MTFELYEEFLRAMGLQERKETIRGVYSVIDQLSRTHLNTLERLIFHLVRIALQENTNRMSANALAIVFAPCILRCPDTIDPLQSVQDISKTTTCVELIVVEQMNKYKARLKDISSLEFAENKAKTRLSLIRRSMVRCTT
;
A
#
# COMPACT_ATOMS: atom_id res chain seq x y z
N MET A 1 5.36 -10.63 9.03
CA MET A 1 6.31 -11.22 8.06
C MET A 1 7.09 -12.24 8.87
N THR A 2 7.04 -13.51 8.47
CA THR A 2 7.48 -14.63 9.31
C THR A 2 9.00 -14.68 9.44
N PHE A 3 9.51 -15.35 10.48
CA PHE A 3 10.95 -15.58 10.63
C PHE A 3 11.55 -16.39 9.47
N GLU A 4 10.80 -17.36 8.95
CA GLU A 4 11.19 -18.20 7.81
C GLU A 4 11.49 -17.40 6.54
N LEU A 5 10.79 -16.28 6.33
CA LEU A 5 10.93 -15.44 5.14
C LEU A 5 11.77 -14.18 5.40
N TYR A 6 12.32 -14.01 6.60
CA TYR A 6 13.06 -12.80 6.97
C TYR A 6 14.23 -12.52 6.01
N GLU A 7 15.06 -13.52 5.77
CA GLU A 7 16.20 -13.43 4.85
C GLU A 7 15.78 -13.21 3.39
N GLU A 8 14.63 -13.74 2.98
CA GLU A 8 14.08 -13.53 1.65
C GLU A 8 13.70 -12.06 1.43
N PHE A 9 13.11 -11.41 2.44
CA PHE A 9 12.84 -9.98 2.41
C PHE A 9 14.12 -9.16 2.31
N LEU A 10 15.15 -9.49 3.10
CA LEU A 10 16.43 -8.78 3.05
C LEU A 10 17.14 -8.96 1.70
N ARG A 11 17.08 -10.16 1.13
CA ARG A 11 17.63 -10.44 -0.21
C ARG A 11 16.91 -9.65 -1.29
N ALA A 12 15.58 -9.61 -1.26
CA ALA A 12 14.80 -8.81 -2.20
C ALA A 12 15.14 -7.31 -2.10
N MET A 13 15.39 -6.81 -0.88
CA MET A 13 15.86 -5.44 -0.65
C MET A 13 17.29 -5.17 -1.12
N GLY A 14 18.10 -6.21 -1.36
CA GLY A 14 19.45 -6.10 -1.90
C GLY A 14 19.53 -5.97 -3.43
N LEU A 15 18.40 -6.05 -4.14
CA LEU A 15 18.36 -5.88 -5.60
C LEU A 15 18.66 -4.43 -6.00
N GLN A 16 19.41 -4.24 -7.09
CA GLN A 16 19.88 -2.92 -7.52
C GLN A 16 18.76 -2.05 -8.11
N GLU A 17 17.86 -2.65 -8.90
CA GLU A 17 16.78 -1.91 -9.55
C GLU A 17 15.53 -1.84 -8.68
N ARG A 18 15.02 -0.62 -8.44
CA ARG A 18 13.80 -0.39 -7.66
C ARG A 18 12.60 -1.23 -8.11
N LYS A 19 12.41 -1.41 -9.42
CA LYS A 19 11.31 -2.23 -9.96
C LYS A 19 11.47 -3.70 -9.62
N GLU A 20 12.70 -4.22 -9.66
CA GLU A 20 13.01 -5.58 -9.27
C GLU A 20 12.87 -5.77 -7.76
N THR A 21 13.32 -4.82 -6.95
CA THR A 21 13.10 -4.80 -5.49
C THR A 21 11.62 -4.93 -5.16
N ILE A 22 10.77 -4.09 -5.78
CA ILE A 22 9.32 -4.13 -5.57
C ILE A 22 8.78 -5.52 -5.92
N ARG A 23 9.10 -6.04 -7.12
CA ARG A 23 8.65 -7.37 -7.54
C ARG A 23 9.11 -8.48 -6.59
N GLY A 24 10.37 -8.44 -6.17
CA GLY A 24 10.95 -9.39 -5.22
C GLY A 24 10.21 -9.38 -3.90
N VAL A 25 10.00 -8.20 -3.30
CA VAL A 25 9.27 -8.06 -2.03
C VAL A 25 7.85 -8.61 -2.14
N TYR A 26 7.10 -8.28 -3.20
CA TYR A 26 5.75 -8.82 -3.38
C TYR A 26 5.76 -10.34 -3.63
N SER A 27 6.75 -10.88 -4.33
CA SER A 27 6.92 -12.33 -4.49
C SER A 27 7.19 -13.05 -3.18
N VAL A 28 7.82 -12.40 -2.19
CA VAL A 28 7.99 -12.98 -0.85
C VAL A 28 6.69 -12.86 -0.05
N ILE A 29 5.95 -11.75 -0.18
CA ILE A 29 4.62 -11.60 0.43
C ILE A 29 3.65 -12.69 -0.05
N ASP A 30 3.68 -13.04 -1.33
CA ASP A 30 2.81 -14.08 -1.92
C ASP A 30 3.09 -15.49 -1.38
N GLN A 31 4.24 -15.70 -0.72
CA GLN A 31 4.57 -16.98 -0.05
C GLN A 31 4.01 -17.06 1.38
N LEU A 32 3.49 -15.96 1.94
CA LEU A 32 2.87 -15.97 3.26
C LEU A 32 1.62 -16.85 3.27
N SER A 33 1.41 -17.55 4.39
CA SER A 33 0.13 -18.24 4.61
C SER A 33 -1.03 -17.24 4.58
N ARG A 34 -2.23 -17.70 4.20
CA ARG A 34 -3.43 -16.85 4.07
C ARG A 34 -3.70 -16.00 5.32
N THR A 35 -3.52 -16.57 6.51
CA THR A 35 -3.72 -15.85 7.78
C THR A 35 -2.74 -14.69 7.96
N HIS A 36 -1.46 -14.92 7.67
CA HIS A 36 -0.43 -13.88 7.75
C HIS A 36 -0.65 -12.80 6.68
N LEU A 37 -0.99 -13.20 5.46
CA LEU A 37 -1.28 -12.27 4.37
C LEU A 37 -2.47 -11.37 4.70
N ASN A 38 -3.62 -11.94 5.11
CA ASN A 38 -4.81 -11.16 5.46
C ASN A 38 -4.54 -10.13 6.57
N THR A 39 -3.75 -10.53 7.58
CA THR A 39 -3.37 -9.64 8.67
C THR A 39 -2.46 -8.51 8.18
N LEU A 40 -1.46 -8.84 7.35
CA LEU A 40 -0.55 -7.87 6.76
C LEU A 40 -1.30 -6.87 5.87
N GLU A 41 -2.18 -7.36 4.99
CA GLU A 41 -3.01 -6.51 4.13
C GLU A 41 -3.85 -5.51 4.93
N ARG A 42 -4.51 -5.98 5.99
CA ARG A 42 -5.34 -5.12 6.84
C ARG A 42 -4.51 -4.05 7.54
N LEU A 43 -3.33 -4.43 8.04
CA LEU A 43 -2.40 -3.50 8.69
C LEU A 43 -1.88 -2.46 7.69
N ILE A 44 -1.33 -2.89 6.54
CA ILE A 44 -0.80 -1.98 5.53
C ILE A 44 -1.88 -1.03 5.03
N PHE A 45 -3.11 -1.51 4.81
CA PHE A 45 -4.23 -0.64 4.46
C PHE A 45 -4.49 0.43 5.53
N HIS A 46 -4.42 0.07 6.82
CA HIS A 46 -4.55 1.04 7.90
C HIS A 46 -3.42 2.06 7.91
N LEU A 47 -2.16 1.63 7.74
CA LEU A 47 -1.00 2.52 7.68
C LEU A 47 -1.09 3.50 6.51
N VAL A 48 -1.55 3.04 5.34
CA VAL A 48 -1.81 3.92 4.17
C VAL A 48 -2.81 5.02 4.54
N ARG A 49 -3.90 4.69 5.23
CA ARG A 49 -4.88 5.70 5.67
C ARG A 49 -4.30 6.72 6.63
N ILE A 50 -3.39 6.31 7.52
CA ILE A 50 -2.68 7.22 8.43
C ILE A 50 -1.75 8.13 7.62
N ALA A 51 -0.93 7.56 6.74
CA ALA A 51 0.02 8.30 5.90
C ALA A 51 -0.65 9.33 4.98
N LEU A 52 -1.85 9.03 4.48
CA LEU A 52 -2.64 9.99 3.69
C LEU A 52 -3.07 11.23 4.48
N GLN A 53 -3.02 11.19 5.80
CA GLN A 53 -3.34 12.30 6.70
C GLN A 53 -2.08 12.97 7.29
N GLU A 54 -0.92 12.78 6.66
CA GLU A 54 0.38 13.30 7.13
C GLU A 54 0.36 14.80 7.44
N ASN A 55 -0.36 15.61 6.66
CA ASN A 55 -0.48 17.06 6.91
C ASN A 55 -1.08 17.40 8.29
N THR A 56 -1.89 16.50 8.85
CA THR A 56 -2.59 16.68 10.13
C THR A 56 -1.90 15.92 11.26
N ASN A 57 -1.53 14.65 11.04
CA ASN A 57 -0.97 13.79 12.10
C ASN A 57 0.57 13.73 12.10
N ARG A 58 1.24 14.32 11.10
CA ARG A 58 2.70 14.33 10.92
C ARG A 58 3.35 12.95 10.74
N MET A 59 2.56 11.93 10.47
CA MET A 59 3.03 10.56 10.27
C MET A 59 3.22 10.29 8.77
N SER A 60 4.46 10.44 8.30
CA SER A 60 4.86 10.02 6.96
C SER A 60 4.93 8.49 6.85
N ALA A 61 4.99 7.97 5.62
CA ALA A 61 5.19 6.53 5.38
C ALA A 61 6.49 6.01 6.03
N ASN A 62 7.57 6.80 5.97
CA ASN A 62 8.84 6.49 6.62
C ASN A 62 8.70 6.47 8.16
N ALA A 63 8.05 7.48 8.76
CA ALA A 63 7.83 7.52 10.21
C ALA A 63 7.04 6.31 10.71
N LEU A 64 6.00 5.91 9.96
CA LEU A 64 5.25 4.69 10.26
C LEU A 64 6.12 3.44 10.09
N ALA A 65 6.94 3.36 9.06
CA ALA A 65 7.83 2.22 8.84
C ALA A 65 8.85 2.04 9.96
N ILE A 66 9.45 3.13 10.47
CA ILE A 66 10.39 3.08 11.61
C ILE A 66 9.73 2.46 12.84
N VAL A 67 8.47 2.82 13.12
CA VAL A 67 7.73 2.33 14.29
C VAL A 67 7.27 0.88 14.12
N PHE A 68 6.80 0.52 12.92
CA PHE A 68 6.16 -0.78 12.69
C PHE A 68 7.11 -1.87 12.22
N ALA A 69 8.23 -1.56 11.55
CA ALA A 69 9.14 -2.57 11.03
C ALA A 69 9.66 -3.55 12.10
N PRO A 70 10.09 -3.11 13.30
CA PRO A 70 10.50 -4.02 14.37
C PRO A 70 9.40 -4.97 14.86
N CYS A 71 8.13 -4.59 14.64
CA CYS A 71 6.96 -5.37 15.06
C CYS A 71 6.52 -6.37 13.99
N ILE A 72 6.71 -6.06 12.70
CA ILE A 72 6.16 -6.87 11.61
C ILE A 72 7.20 -7.66 10.83
N LEU A 73 8.46 -7.23 10.84
CA LEU A 73 9.61 -7.88 10.20
C LEU A 73 10.75 -7.99 11.22
N ARG A 74 10.46 -8.66 12.34
CA ARG A 74 11.40 -8.90 13.44
C ARG A 74 12.48 -9.90 13.00
N CYS A 75 13.74 -9.66 13.35
CA CYS A 75 14.78 -10.66 13.12
C CYS A 75 14.57 -11.88 14.03
N PRO A 76 14.93 -13.10 13.59
CA PRO A 76 15.02 -14.26 14.45
C PRO A 76 16.05 -14.07 15.57
N ASP A 77 15.81 -14.67 16.74
CA ASP A 77 16.72 -14.59 17.91
C ASP A 77 18.08 -15.29 17.67
N THR A 78 18.21 -16.05 16.58
CA THR A 78 19.41 -16.76 16.17
C THR A 78 20.38 -15.90 15.33
N ILE A 79 19.96 -14.72 14.89
CA ILE A 79 20.80 -13.82 14.10
C ILE A 79 21.80 -13.10 15.02
N ASP A 80 23.04 -12.95 14.54
CA ASP A 80 24.07 -12.20 15.24
C ASP A 80 23.61 -10.75 15.54
N PRO A 81 23.77 -10.24 16.77
CA PRO A 81 23.31 -8.91 17.13
C PRO A 81 23.88 -7.79 16.25
N LEU A 82 25.13 -7.88 15.81
CA LEU A 82 25.72 -6.88 14.92
C LEU A 82 25.07 -6.93 13.53
N GLN A 83 24.82 -8.12 13.02
CA GLN A 83 24.06 -8.31 11.77
C GLN A 83 22.64 -7.75 11.88
N SER A 84 21.95 -8.02 12.99
CA SER A 84 20.59 -7.53 13.23
C SER A 84 20.50 -6.00 13.17
N VAL A 85 21.52 -5.29 13.68
CA VAL A 85 21.59 -3.82 13.65
C VAL A 85 21.73 -3.30 12.22
N GLN A 86 22.50 -4.00 11.37
CA GLN A 86 22.65 -3.63 9.96
C GLN A 86 21.35 -3.81 9.17
N ASP A 87 20.55 -4.80 9.55
CA ASP A 87 19.29 -5.11 8.87
C ASP A 87 18.12 -4.20 9.30
N ILE A 88 18.23 -3.45 10.40
CA ILE A 88 17.21 -2.46 10.83
C ILE A 88 16.88 -1.48 9.70
N SER A 89 17.92 -0.96 9.01
CA SER A 89 17.72 -0.02 7.90
C SER A 89 16.95 -0.68 6.76
N LYS A 90 17.38 -1.89 6.34
CA LYS A 90 16.74 -2.64 5.24
C LYS A 90 15.30 -3.02 5.56
N THR A 91 15.03 -3.50 6.77
CA THR A 91 13.68 -3.88 7.21
C THR A 91 12.76 -2.66 7.26
N THR A 92 13.24 -1.53 7.76
CA THR A 92 12.51 -0.26 7.75
C THR A 92 12.18 0.18 6.33
N THR A 93 13.17 0.20 5.43
CA THR A 93 12.95 0.55 4.02
C THR A 93 12.01 -0.43 3.31
N CYS A 94 12.05 -1.72 3.65
CA CYS A 94 11.12 -2.71 3.10
C CYS A 94 9.67 -2.36 3.43
N VAL A 95 9.39 -2.04 4.71
CA VAL A 95 8.04 -1.67 5.16
C VAL A 95 7.61 -0.34 4.55
N GLU A 96 8.49 0.65 4.51
CA GLU A 96 8.21 1.93 3.86
C GLU A 96 7.85 1.73 2.38
N LEU A 97 8.63 0.93 1.65
CA LEU A 97 8.38 0.61 0.25
C LEU A 97 6.98 0.02 0.07
N ILE A 98 6.59 -0.95 0.90
CA ILE A 98 5.25 -1.56 0.84
C ILE A 98 4.16 -0.49 1.07
N VAL A 99 4.29 0.34 2.10
CA VAL A 99 3.31 1.39 2.41
C VAL A 99 3.22 2.42 1.28
N VAL A 100 4.35 2.88 0.75
CA VAL A 100 4.40 3.86 -0.36
C VAL A 100 3.76 3.29 -1.63
N GLU A 101 4.10 2.06 -2.02
CA GLU A 101 3.53 1.43 -3.21
C GLU A 101 2.01 1.22 -3.06
N GLN A 102 1.53 0.82 -1.88
CA GLN A 102 0.09 0.69 -1.62
C GLN A 102 -0.62 2.04 -1.57
N MET A 103 0.01 3.07 -1.02
CA MET A 103 -0.51 4.44 -1.05
C MET A 103 -0.64 4.97 -2.48
N ASN A 104 0.33 4.70 -3.35
CA ASN A 104 0.28 5.09 -4.76
C ASN A 104 -0.88 4.39 -5.48
N LYS A 105 -1.05 3.08 -5.28
CA LYS A 105 -2.19 2.32 -5.80
C LYS A 105 -3.52 2.86 -5.29
N TYR A 106 -3.60 3.21 -4.00
CA TYR A 106 -4.80 3.80 -3.40
C TYR A 106 -5.15 5.14 -4.05
N LYS A 107 -4.18 6.05 -4.20
CA LYS A 107 -4.38 7.37 -4.82
C LYS A 107 -4.83 7.24 -6.29
N ALA A 108 -4.23 6.32 -7.04
CA ALA A 108 -4.63 6.05 -8.42
C ALA A 108 -6.09 5.58 -8.51
N ARG A 109 -6.46 4.57 -7.71
CA ARG A 109 -7.85 4.07 -7.66
C ARG A 109 -8.86 5.15 -7.26
N LEU A 110 -8.51 6.00 -6.30
CA LEU A 110 -9.41 7.09 -5.88
C LEU A 110 -9.64 8.11 -7.01
N LYS A 111 -8.59 8.44 -7.76
CA LYS A 111 -8.68 9.32 -8.93
C LYS A 111 -9.57 8.70 -10.02
N ASP A 112 -9.46 7.40 -10.23
CA ASP A 112 -10.30 6.67 -11.18
C ASP A 112 -11.77 6.71 -10.76
N ILE A 113 -12.07 6.48 -9.48
CA ILE A 113 -13.43 6.59 -8.92
C ILE A 113 -14.01 7.99 -9.17
N SER A 114 -13.29 9.05 -8.81
CA SER A 114 -13.77 10.43 -9.02
C SER A 114 -14.02 10.76 -10.50
N SER A 115 -13.21 10.19 -11.40
CA SER A 115 -13.38 10.37 -12.84
C SER A 115 -14.65 9.68 -13.36
N LEU A 116 -14.93 8.47 -12.86
CA LEU A 116 -16.15 7.72 -13.18
C LEU A 116 -17.41 8.42 -12.65
N GLU A 117 -17.39 8.91 -11.41
CA GLU A 117 -18.50 9.66 -10.81
C GLU A 117 -18.83 10.93 -11.62
N PHE A 118 -17.81 11.65 -12.10
CA PHE A 118 -18.01 12.82 -12.95
C PHE A 118 -18.68 12.46 -14.29
N ALA A 119 -18.21 11.39 -14.95
CA ALA A 119 -18.78 10.92 -16.20
C ALA A 119 -20.25 10.49 -16.03
N GLU A 120 -20.55 9.77 -14.94
CA GLU A 120 -21.91 9.36 -14.59
C GLU A 120 -22.83 10.56 -14.39
N ASN A 121 -22.40 11.56 -13.59
CA ASN A 121 -23.19 12.76 -13.33
C ASN A 121 -23.48 13.57 -14.60
N LYS A 122 -22.50 13.66 -15.51
CA LYS A 122 -22.68 14.29 -16.82
C LYS A 122 -23.70 13.54 -17.67
N ALA A 123 -23.63 12.20 -17.71
CA ALA A 123 -24.59 11.37 -18.43
C ALA A 123 -26.01 11.50 -17.87
N LYS A 124 -26.17 11.41 -16.54
CA LYS A 124 -27.46 11.60 -15.84
C LYS A 124 -28.08 12.96 -16.16
N THR A 125 -27.27 14.02 -16.13
CA THR A 125 -27.73 15.38 -16.44
C THR A 125 -28.25 15.46 -17.88
N ARG A 126 -27.52 14.94 -18.86
CA ARG A 126 -27.95 14.93 -20.27
C ARG A 126 -29.23 14.12 -20.48
N LEU A 127 -29.33 12.93 -19.87
CA LEU A 127 -30.54 12.11 -19.92
C LEU A 127 -31.75 12.83 -19.32
N SER A 128 -31.56 13.53 -18.20
CA SER A 128 -32.63 14.31 -17.58
C SER A 128 -33.13 15.45 -18.47
N LEU A 129 -32.24 16.11 -19.20
CA LEU A 129 -32.57 17.18 -20.14
C LEU A 129 -33.38 16.62 -21.32
N ILE A 130 -32.95 15.49 -21.90
CA ILE A 130 -33.65 14.81 -23.00
C ILE A 130 -35.04 14.34 -22.54
N ARG A 131 -35.14 13.75 -21.34
CA ARG A 131 -36.43 13.32 -20.79
C ARG A 131 -37.40 14.50 -20.63
N ARG A 132 -36.92 15.65 -20.13
CA ARG A 132 -37.74 16.86 -19.99
C ARG A 132 -38.18 17.42 -21.33
N SER A 133 -37.33 17.41 -22.35
CA SER A 133 -37.71 17.90 -23.69
C SER A 133 -38.73 17.01 -24.37
N MET A 134 -38.64 15.68 -24.22
CA MET A 134 -39.63 14.74 -24.78
C MET A 134 -41.03 14.90 -24.16
N VAL A 135 -41.12 15.14 -22.85
CA VAL A 135 -42.42 15.40 -22.19
C VAL A 135 -43.07 16.69 -22.70
N ARG A 136 -42.28 17.73 -23.04
CA ARG A 136 -42.81 18.99 -23.58
C ARG A 136 -43.29 18.91 -25.04
N CYS A 137 -42.82 17.96 -25.83
CA CYS A 137 -43.25 17.79 -27.23
C CYS A 137 -44.51 16.92 -27.39
N THR A 138 -45.04 16.34 -26.31
CA THR A 138 -46.19 15.41 -26.34
C THR A 138 -47.47 16.00 -25.75
N THR A 139 -47.44 17.27 -25.34
CA THR A 139 -48.58 18.10 -24.88
C THR A 139 -48.77 19.28 -25.81
#